data_AF-A0A2N0QXU4-F1
#
_entry.id   AF-A0A2N0QXU4-F1
#
_cell.length_a   1.000
_cell.length_b   1.000
_cell.length_c   1.000
_cell.angle_alpha   90.00
_cell.angle_beta   90.00
_cell.angle_gamma   90.00
#
_symmetry.space_group_name_H-M   'P 1'
#
loop_
_entity.id
_entity.type
_entity.pdbx_description
1 polymer ?
#
loop_
_entity_poly.entity_id
_entity_poly.type
_entity_poly.pdbx_seq_one_letter_code
_entity_poly.pdbx_strand_id
1 'polypeptide(L)'
;MSSNNNLKDDDETFLKEFLKDFYHHIIKIDNYEKFEIILKEWVKDYFNINEKNPKMILKLMEDHEENYNWFSSLIGFFYEHDIIVVDDDDDDDGNTIIDKDKSLKLYLLSINNNDDDENENKKLISS
;
A
#
# COMPACT_ATOMS: atom_id res chain seq x y z
N MET A 1 -17.65 -8.05 26.58
CA MET A 1 -17.60 -7.25 25.33
C MET A 1 -17.15 -5.85 25.70
N SER A 2 -15.86 -5.56 25.52
CA SER A 2 -15.31 -4.19 25.47
C SER A 2 -13.80 -4.30 25.33
N SER A 3 -13.33 -4.24 24.09
CA SER A 3 -11.94 -4.04 23.63
C SER A 3 -12.05 -4.19 22.12
N ASN A 4 -11.84 -3.12 21.34
CA ASN A 4 -11.44 -3.16 19.92
C ASN A 4 -11.53 -1.81 19.18
N ASN A 5 -12.16 -0.77 19.73
CA ASN A 5 -12.28 0.48 18.99
C ASN A 5 -10.99 1.32 19.04
N ASN A 6 -10.32 1.41 20.19
CA ASN A 6 -9.15 2.31 20.34
C ASN A 6 -7.90 1.86 19.58
N LEU A 7 -7.73 0.57 19.28
CA LEU A 7 -6.59 0.06 18.49
C LEU A 7 -6.78 0.32 16.99
N LYS A 8 -8.02 0.21 16.51
CA LYS A 8 -8.36 0.52 15.11
C LYS A 8 -8.14 2.00 14.78
N ASP A 9 -8.47 2.90 15.72
CA ASP A 9 -8.31 4.34 15.51
C ASP A 9 -6.83 4.76 15.38
N ASP A 10 -5.93 4.09 16.10
CA ASP A 10 -4.48 4.33 16.04
C ASP A 10 -3.90 3.86 14.69
N ASP A 11 -4.30 2.68 14.24
CA ASP A 11 -3.80 2.10 12.99
C ASP A 11 -4.36 2.81 11.74
N GLU A 12 -5.62 3.29 11.79
CA GLU A 12 -6.19 4.13 10.73
C GLU A 12 -5.48 5.50 10.67
N THR A 13 -5.17 6.09 11.83
CA THR A 13 -4.38 7.33 11.90
C THR A 13 -3.00 7.13 11.27
N PHE A 14 -2.34 6.03 11.61
CA PHE A 14 -1.05 5.68 11.04
C PHE A 14 -1.12 5.48 9.53
N LEU A 15 -2.12 4.78 9.00
CA LEU A 15 -2.30 4.61 7.56
C LEU A 15 -2.42 5.97 6.86
N LYS A 16 -3.19 6.92 7.42
CA LYS A 16 -3.33 8.27 6.84
C LYS A 16 -2.02 9.03 6.83
N GLU A 17 -1.23 8.95 7.90
CA GLU A 17 0.09 9.58 7.98
C GLU A 17 1.07 8.95 6.99
N PHE A 18 1.11 7.62 6.92
CA PHE A 18 1.90 6.88 5.95
C PHE A 18 1.58 7.30 4.51
N LEU A 19 0.31 7.31 4.11
CA LEU A 19 -0.11 7.69 2.76
C LEU A 19 0.31 9.12 2.40
N LYS A 20 0.14 10.05 3.35
CA LYS A 20 0.53 11.46 3.17
C LYS A 20 2.04 11.60 2.97
N ASP A 21 2.83 10.92 3.80
CA ASP A 21 4.29 11.00 3.74
C ASP A 21 4.84 10.27 2.51
N PHE A 22 4.25 9.13 2.15
CA PHE A 22 4.59 8.36 0.95
C PHE A 22 4.36 9.20 -0.30
N TYR A 23 3.21 9.86 -0.43
CA TYR A 23 2.93 10.78 -1.53
C TYR A 23 3.93 11.93 -1.60
N HIS A 24 4.26 12.54 -0.46
CA HIS A 24 5.25 13.62 -0.40
C HIS A 24 6.65 13.13 -0.78
N HIS A 25 6.99 11.89 -0.42
CA HIS A 25 8.25 11.27 -0.78
C HIS A 25 8.33 11.04 -2.29
N ILE A 26 7.29 10.48 -2.91
CA ILE A 26 7.20 10.31 -4.37
C ILE A 26 7.46 11.61 -5.12
N ILE A 27 6.81 12.71 -4.72
CA ILE A 27 6.96 14.02 -5.40
C ILE A 27 8.37 14.58 -5.29
N LYS A 28 9.11 14.22 -4.24
CA LYS A 28 10.47 14.70 -3.98
C LYS A 28 11.56 13.85 -4.62
N ILE A 29 11.23 12.68 -5.17
CA ILE A 29 12.24 11.84 -5.81
C ILE A 29 12.63 12.47 -7.15
N ASP A 30 13.84 13.01 -7.19
CA ASP A 30 14.42 13.55 -8.42
C ASP A 30 15.16 12.49 -9.24
N ASN A 31 15.57 11.37 -8.63
CA ASN A 31 16.32 10.30 -9.28
C ASN A 31 15.42 9.15 -9.74
N TYR A 32 14.80 9.32 -10.91
CA TYR A 32 13.87 8.34 -11.49
C TYR A 32 14.53 6.98 -11.80
N GLU A 33 15.82 6.93 -12.13
CA GLU A 33 16.52 5.66 -12.41
C GLU A 33 16.58 4.73 -11.19
N LYS A 34 16.54 5.31 -9.98
CA LYS A 34 16.63 4.59 -8.71
C LYS A 34 15.34 4.68 -7.89
N PHE A 35 14.26 5.19 -8.47
CA PHE A 35 13.00 5.45 -7.78
C PHE A 35 12.48 4.24 -7.00
N GLU A 36 12.48 3.07 -7.63
CA GLU A 36 12.00 1.82 -7.03
C GLU A 36 12.79 1.45 -5.77
N ILE A 37 14.13 1.49 -5.85
CA ILE A 37 15.02 1.19 -4.74
C ILE A 37 14.83 2.21 -3.60
N ILE A 38 14.79 3.49 -3.94
CA ILE A 38 14.63 4.60 -2.98
C ILE A 38 13.30 4.46 -2.22
N LEU A 39 12.19 4.23 -2.94
CA LEU A 39 10.89 4.07 -2.30
C LEU A 39 10.83 2.83 -1.42
N LYS A 40 11.33 1.70 -1.91
CA LYS A 40 11.37 0.46 -1.15
C LYS A 40 12.12 0.63 0.16
N GLU A 41 13.32 1.22 0.11
CA GLU A 41 14.13 1.49 1.31
C GLU A 41 13.41 2.46 2.25
N TRP A 42 12.86 3.56 1.71
CA TRP A 42 12.10 4.52 2.50
C TRP A 42 10.90 3.89 3.21
N VAL A 43 10.14 3.04 2.53
CA VAL A 43 8.99 2.35 3.13
C VAL A 43 9.46 1.45 4.28
N LYS A 44 10.50 0.64 4.09
CA LYS A 44 11.06 -0.21 5.15
C LYS A 44 11.50 0.63 6.35
N ASP A 45 12.24 1.70 6.12
CA ASP A 45 12.70 2.60 7.17
C ASP A 45 11.53 3.26 7.91
N TYR A 46 10.49 3.69 7.18
CA TYR A 46 9.29 4.29 7.76
C TYR A 46 8.62 3.35 8.75
N PHE A 47 8.41 2.08 8.36
CA PHE A 47 7.80 1.09 9.24
C PHE A 47 8.69 0.74 10.44
N ASN A 48 10.00 0.60 10.23
CA ASN A 48 10.97 0.32 11.30
C ASN A 48 11.03 1.45 12.34
N ILE A 49 11.12 2.72 11.90
CA ILE A 49 11.21 3.90 12.78
C ILE A 49 9.94 4.06 13.62
N ASN A 50 8.78 3.76 13.05
CA ASN A 50 7.51 3.86 13.74
C ASN A 50 7.13 2.58 14.52
N GLU A 51 7.99 1.56 14.53
CA GLU A 51 7.75 0.28 15.19
C GLU A 51 6.40 -0.37 14.79
N LYS A 52 6.00 -0.20 13.52
CA LYS A 52 4.74 -0.74 12.97
C LYS A 52 5.02 -1.87 11.99
N ASN A 53 4.17 -2.90 12.02
CA ASN A 53 4.29 -4.05 11.11
C ASN A 53 3.68 -3.71 9.72
N PRO A 54 4.45 -3.79 8.62
CA PRO A 54 3.92 -3.57 7.27
C PRO A 54 2.73 -4.47 6.90
N LYS A 55 2.68 -5.70 7.42
CA LYS A 55 1.58 -6.66 7.21
C LYS A 55 0.25 -6.14 7.77
N MET A 56 0.29 -5.40 8.87
CA MET A 56 -0.90 -4.79 9.47
C MET A 56 -1.48 -3.72 8.54
N ILE A 57 -0.63 -2.86 7.98
CA ILE A 57 -1.05 -1.81 7.05
C ILE A 57 -1.51 -2.37 5.71
N LEU A 58 -0.82 -3.38 5.18
CA LEU A 58 -1.30 -4.11 4.02
C LEU A 58 -2.74 -4.62 4.24
N LYS A 59 -2.98 -5.25 5.40
CA LYS A 59 -4.30 -5.79 5.73
C LYS A 59 -5.36 -4.69 5.84
N LEU A 60 -5.04 -3.54 6.41
CA LEU A 60 -5.98 -2.40 6.45
C LEU A 60 -6.36 -1.92 5.04
N MET A 61 -5.39 -1.87 4.13
CA MET A 61 -5.65 -1.51 2.74
C MET A 61 -6.46 -2.59 2.02
N GLU A 62 -6.18 -3.88 2.25
CA GLU A 62 -6.94 -5.00 1.67
C GLU A 62 -8.36 -5.12 2.23
N ASP A 63 -8.58 -4.81 3.51
CA ASP A 63 -9.89 -4.91 4.16
C ASP A 63 -10.79 -3.68 3.91
N HIS A 64 -10.26 -2.60 3.32
CA HIS A 64 -11.02 -1.38 3.04
C HIS A 64 -12.07 -1.61 1.93
N GLU A 65 -13.27 -1.05 2.09
CA GLU A 65 -14.38 -1.25 1.12
C GLU A 65 -14.02 -0.78 -0.30
N GLU A 66 -13.28 0.33 -0.41
CA GLU A 66 -12.77 0.90 -1.67
C GLU A 66 -11.34 0.43 -2.01
N ASN A 67 -10.89 -0.73 -1.52
CA ASN A 67 -9.51 -1.21 -1.69
C ASN A 67 -9.03 -1.19 -3.14
N TYR A 68 -9.87 -1.63 -4.09
CA TYR A 68 -9.52 -1.74 -5.50
C TYR A 68 -9.33 -0.37 -6.13
N ASN A 69 -10.12 0.62 -5.71
CA ASN A 69 -10.08 1.98 -6.26
C ASN A 69 -8.95 2.80 -5.67
N TRP A 70 -8.75 2.72 -4.34
CA TRP A 70 -7.81 3.63 -3.66
C TRP A 70 -6.44 3.04 -3.41
N PHE A 71 -6.36 1.71 -3.25
CA PHE A 71 -5.15 1.07 -2.75
C PHE A 71 -4.56 0.04 -3.69
N SER A 72 -5.21 -0.33 -4.80
CA SER A 72 -4.74 -1.42 -5.67
C SER A 72 -3.28 -1.28 -6.07
N SER A 73 -2.85 -0.12 -6.58
CA SER A 73 -1.46 0.11 -6.95
C SER A 73 -0.49 0.00 -5.76
N LEU A 74 -0.85 0.57 -4.61
CA LEU A 74 -0.02 0.53 -3.41
C LEU A 74 0.05 -0.88 -2.79
N ILE A 75 -1.04 -1.63 -2.80
CA ILE A 75 -1.05 -3.05 -2.41
C ILE A 75 -0.15 -3.84 -3.38
N GLY A 76 -0.22 -3.53 -4.69
CA GLY A 76 0.64 -4.15 -5.69
C GLY A 76 2.13 -3.92 -5.41
N PHE A 77 2.49 -2.70 -5.00
CA PHE A 77 3.84 -2.34 -4.58
C PHE A 77 4.32 -3.18 -3.38
N PHE A 78 3.46 -3.41 -2.38
CA PHE A 78 3.79 -4.25 -1.22
C PHE A 78 4.00 -5.73 -1.57
N TYR A 79 3.32 -6.26 -2.59
CA TYR A 79 3.50 -7.65 -3.04
C TYR A 79 4.68 -7.82 -4.00
N GLU A 80 5.09 -6.77 -4.70
CA GLU A 80 6.24 -6.81 -5.61
C GLU A 80 7.57 -6.71 -4.86
N HIS A 81 7.62 -5.79 -3.91
CA HIS A 81 8.82 -5.50 -3.15
C HIS A 81 8.72 -6.20 -1.80
N ASP A 82 9.83 -6.85 -1.43
CA ASP A 82 10.10 -7.61 -0.19
C ASP A 82 9.93 -6.80 1.13
N ILE A 83 8.81 -6.09 1.27
CA ILE A 83 8.46 -5.17 2.36
C ILE A 83 7.84 -5.96 3.52
N ILE A 84 7.09 -7.02 3.22
CA ILE A 84 6.39 -7.81 4.22
C ILE A 84 7.29 -8.97 4.66
N VAL A 85 7.91 -8.81 5.82
CA VAL A 85 8.61 -9.91 6.50
C VAL A 85 7.60 -10.66 7.36
N VAL A 86 7.54 -11.97 7.21
CA VAL A 86 6.80 -12.86 8.11
C VAL A 86 7.78 -13.36 9.15
N ASP A 87 7.69 -12.81 10.35
CA ASP A 87 8.34 -13.40 11.52
C ASP A 87 7.49 -14.61 11.94
N ASP A 88 7.86 -15.80 11.48
CA ASP A 88 7.42 -17.04 12.09
C ASP A 88 8.56 -17.50 13.02
N ASP A 89 8.39 -17.23 14.31
CA ASP A 89 9.04 -17.85 15.48
C ASP A 89 10.53 -18.32 15.38
N ASP A 90 11.40 -17.55 16.03
CA ASP A 90 12.68 -17.89 16.70
C ASP A 90 13.79 -18.70 15.98
N ASP A 91 13.58 -19.34 14.83
CA ASP A 91 14.66 -19.97 14.07
C ASP A 91 14.29 -20.04 12.57
N ASP A 92 15.17 -19.48 11.74
CA ASP A 92 15.21 -19.55 10.27
C ASP A 92 14.72 -18.30 9.50
N ASP A 93 15.45 -18.01 8.42
CA ASP A 93 15.44 -16.79 7.60
C ASP A 93 14.03 -16.24 7.34
N GLY A 94 13.72 -15.04 7.87
CA GLY A 94 12.39 -14.43 7.83
C GLY A 94 11.76 -14.48 6.42
N ASN A 95 10.69 -15.24 6.28
CA ASN A 95 10.06 -15.46 4.99
C ASN A 95 9.43 -14.16 4.51
N THR A 96 9.94 -13.63 3.40
CA THR A 96 9.38 -12.42 2.80
C THR A 96 8.27 -12.79 1.82
N ILE A 97 7.11 -12.13 1.92
CA ILE A 97 6.00 -12.30 0.97
C ILE A 97 6.32 -11.51 -0.30
N ILE A 98 6.61 -12.22 -1.39
CA ILE A 98 6.71 -11.66 -2.74
C ILE A 98 5.74 -12.43 -3.64
N ASP A 99 4.78 -11.73 -4.23
CA ASP A 99 3.82 -12.28 -5.19
C ASP A 99 3.69 -11.32 -6.39
N LYS A 100 4.60 -11.48 -7.35
CA LYS A 100 4.67 -10.64 -8.55
C LYS A 100 3.42 -10.79 -9.43
N ASP A 101 2.79 -11.95 -9.45
CA ASP A 101 1.57 -12.18 -10.22
C ASP A 101 0.38 -11.43 -9.61
N LYS A 102 0.27 -11.44 -8.27
CA LYS A 102 -0.72 -10.63 -7.56
C LYS A 102 -0.46 -9.15 -7.73
N SER A 103 0.80 -8.73 -7.63
CA SER A 103 1.20 -7.34 -7.87
C SER A 103 0.79 -6.84 -9.26
N LEU A 104 1.14 -7.60 -10.31
CA LEU A 104 0.81 -7.24 -11.69
C LEU A 104 -0.71 -7.09 -11.88
N LYS A 105 -1.52 -8.00 -11.33
CA LYS A 105 -2.98 -7.91 -11.39
C LYS A 105 -3.49 -6.62 -10.73
N LEU A 106 -2.94 -6.26 -9.58
CA LEU A 106 -3.32 -5.06 -8.84
C LEU A 106 -2.94 -3.77 -9.58
N TYR A 107 -1.77 -3.71 -10.22
CA TYR A 107 -1.42 -2.59 -11.08
C TYR A 107 -2.36 -2.46 -12.27
N LEU A 108 -2.70 -3.57 -12.94
CA LEU A 108 -3.64 -3.54 -14.06
C LEU A 108 -5.04 -3.07 -13.62
N LEU A 109 -5.50 -3.48 -12.44
CA LEU A 109 -6.75 -2.98 -11.86
C LEU A 109 -6.72 -1.47 -11.65
N SER A 110 -5.60 -0.94 -11.12
CA SER A 110 -5.46 0.50 -10.87
C SER A 110 -5.52 1.36 -12.14
N ILE A 111 -5.19 0.78 -13.31
CA ILE A 111 -5.27 1.45 -14.60
C ILE A 111 -6.69 1.35 -15.16
N ASN A 112 -7.25 0.14 -15.17
CA ASN A 112 -8.55 -0.14 -15.77
C ASN A 112 -9.72 0.51 -15.01
N ASN A 113 -9.63 0.67 -13.69
CA ASN A 113 -10.67 1.34 -12.91
C ASN A 113 -10.86 2.82 -13.33
N ASN A 114 -9.85 3.46 -13.92
CA ASN A 114 -9.99 4.84 -14.41
C ASN A 114 -10.77 4.93 -15.73
N ASP A 115 -10.85 3.84 -16.50
CA ASP A 115 -11.56 3.82 -17.80
C ASP A 115 -13.09 3.72 -17.62
N ASP A 116 -13.56 3.11 -16.53
CA ASP A 116 -14.98 3.03 -16.20
C ASP A 116 -15.51 4.38 -15.66
N ASP A 117 -14.71 5.11 -14.89
CA ASP A 117 -15.02 6.47 -14.42
C ASP A 117 -14.97 7.52 -15.55
N GLU A 118 -14.16 7.31 -16.60
CA GLU A 118 -14.21 8.14 -17.81
C GLU A 118 -15.54 8.01 -18.56
N ASN A 119 -16.21 6.85 -18.48
CA ASN A 119 -17.51 6.65 -19.09
C ASN A 119 -18.67 7.25 -18.28
N GLU A 120 -18.56 7.36 -16.95
CA GLU A 120 -19.51 8.14 -16.14
C GLU A 120 -19.33 9.65 -16.34
N ASN A 121 -18.08 10.14 -16.37
CA ASN A 121 -17.81 11.56 -16.62
C ASN A 121 -18.17 12.00 -18.04
N LYS A 122 -18.05 11.14 -19.07
CA LYS A 122 -18.55 11.45 -20.43
C LYS A 122 -20.08 11.54 -20.51
N LYS A 123 -20.82 10.92 -19.59
CA LYS A 123 -22.29 10.96 -19.54
C LYS A 123 -22.84 12.28 -18.99
N LEU A 124 -22.04 13.02 -18.22
CA LEU A 124 -22.41 14.33 -17.66
C LEU A 124 -22.15 15.52 -18.59
N ILE A 125 -21.33 15.35 -19.64
CA ILE A 125 -20.97 16.42 -20.59
C ILE A 125 -21.77 16.31 -21.90
N SER A 126 -22.67 15.32 -22.01
CA SER A 126 -23.48 15.07 -23.21
C SER A 126 -24.98 15.35 -23.01
N SER A 127 -25.36 16.33 -22.18
CA SER A 127 -26.75 16.84 -22.08
C SER A 127 -26.85 18.28 -22.57
#